data_AF-A0A950APB0-F1
#
_entry.id   AF-A0A950APB0-F1
#
_cell.length_a   1.000
_cell.length_b   1.000
_cell.length_c   1.000
_cell.angle_alpha   90.00
_cell.angle_beta   90.00
_cell.angle_gamma   90.00
#
_symmetry.space_group_name_H-M   'P 1'
#
loop_
_entity.id
_entity.type
_entity.pdbx_description
1 polymer ?
#
loop_
_entity_poly.entity_id
_entity_poly.type
_entity_poly.pdbx_seq_one_letter_code
_entity_poly.pdbx_strand_id
1 'polypeptide(L)'
;MLAWPGRSSWGCSQHTTPSSLPPSGFVTVTHPHHPLRGQRVEVVRLRRGRDPDLIVRLPEGRHAAIALSSTDYAPPLEGLPPPSAEHLLDLGGLRRVLQLLERIAQRAPSGSADGDPTRTAPQDSR
;
A
#
# COMPACT_ATOMS: atom_id res chain seq x y z
N MET A 1 -12.29 51.73 -11.43
CA MET A 1 -11.92 51.02 -12.67
C MET A 1 -10.68 50.20 -12.37
N LEU A 2 -10.85 48.86 -12.34
CA LEU A 2 -9.85 47.77 -12.46
C LEU A 2 -8.73 47.67 -11.39
N ALA A 3 -8.26 46.51 -10.93
CA ALA A 3 -8.67 45.10 -11.00
C ALA A 3 -7.73 44.35 -10.03
N TRP A 4 -8.22 43.39 -9.25
CA TRP A 4 -7.36 42.48 -8.49
C TRP A 4 -6.87 41.32 -9.39
N PRO A 5 -5.58 40.95 -9.32
CA PRO A 5 -5.04 39.85 -10.12
C PRO A 5 -5.29 38.49 -9.47
N GLY A 6 -5.64 37.52 -10.32
CA GLY A 6 -5.20 36.12 -10.17
C GLY A 6 -5.96 35.25 -9.18
N ARG A 7 -7.21 34.90 -9.49
CA ARG A 7 -7.75 33.61 -9.04
C ARG A 7 -7.13 32.52 -9.91
N SER A 8 -6.09 31.87 -9.40
CA SER A 8 -5.66 30.57 -9.92
C SER A 8 -6.86 29.63 -9.80
N SER A 9 -7.43 29.23 -10.95
CA SER A 9 -8.39 28.14 -11.00
C SER A 9 -7.64 26.88 -10.64
N TRP A 10 -7.82 26.42 -9.41
CA TRP A 10 -7.47 25.06 -9.03
C TRP A 10 -8.39 24.18 -9.86
N GLY A 11 -7.89 23.68 -10.99
CA GLY A 11 -8.55 22.63 -11.74
C GLY A 11 -8.71 21.46 -10.80
N CYS A 12 -9.94 21.18 -10.38
CA CYS A 12 -10.27 19.85 -9.88
C CYS A 12 -9.84 18.88 -10.97
N SER A 13 -8.78 18.10 -10.71
CA SER A 13 -8.48 16.91 -11.48
C SER A 13 -9.75 16.06 -11.44
N GLN A 14 -10.49 16.04 -12.55
CA GLN A 14 -11.62 15.16 -12.74
C GLN A 14 -11.05 13.76 -12.83
N HIS A 15 -10.87 13.13 -11.68
CA HIS A 15 -10.59 11.71 -11.61
C HIS A 15 -11.86 11.01 -12.08
N THR A 16 -11.92 10.68 -13.37
CA THR A 16 -12.87 9.73 -13.92
C THR A 16 -12.43 8.36 -13.43
N THR A 17 -12.71 8.05 -12.16
CA THR A 17 -12.67 6.67 -11.71
C THR A 17 -13.59 5.91 -12.67
N PRO A 18 -13.08 4.94 -13.46
CA PRO A 18 -13.95 4.16 -14.31
C PRO A 18 -14.93 3.47 -13.37
N SER A 19 -16.19 3.92 -13.41
CA SER A 19 -17.30 3.27 -12.75
C SER A 19 -17.59 2.00 -13.54
N SER A 20 -16.70 1.00 -13.41
CA SER A 20 -17.09 -0.38 -13.65
C SER A 20 -18.28 -0.62 -12.74
N LEU A 21 -19.46 -0.88 -13.33
CA LEU A 21 -20.63 -1.28 -12.57
C LEU A 21 -20.18 -2.29 -11.51
N PRO A 22 -20.62 -2.13 -10.24
CA PRO A 22 -20.35 -3.15 -9.25
C PRO A 22 -20.88 -4.47 -9.84
N PRO A 23 -20.13 -5.57 -9.75
CA PRO A 23 -20.68 -6.87 -10.08
C PRO A 23 -21.85 -7.12 -9.13
N SER A 24 -23.05 -6.76 -9.57
CA SER A 24 -24.29 -6.92 -8.84
C SER A 24 -24.72 -8.36 -9.05
N GLY A 25 -24.65 -9.15 -7.99
CA GLY A 25 -24.93 -10.57 -8.06
C GLY A 25 -24.68 -11.26 -6.74
N PHE A 26 -24.99 -12.56 -6.72
CA PHE A 26 -24.67 -13.42 -5.59
C PHE A 26 -23.66 -14.46 -6.04
N VAL A 27 -22.73 -14.79 -5.15
CA VAL A 27 -21.73 -15.84 -5.36
C VAL A 27 -21.80 -16.84 -4.23
N THR A 28 -21.40 -18.06 -4.53
CA THR A 28 -21.24 -19.13 -3.55
C THR A 28 -19.78 -19.23 -3.16
N VAL A 29 -19.50 -19.30 -1.87
CA VAL A 29 -18.15 -19.59 -1.39
C VAL A 29 -17.86 -21.08 -1.56
N THR A 30 -16.81 -21.43 -2.30
CA THR A 30 -16.49 -22.80 -2.72
C THR A 30 -15.32 -23.41 -1.96
N HIS A 31 -14.45 -22.59 -1.35
CA HIS A 31 -13.21 -23.07 -0.75
C HIS A 31 -13.45 -24.05 0.43
N PRO A 32 -12.81 -25.24 0.45
CA PRO A 32 -13.10 -26.33 1.39
C PRO A 32 -12.94 -25.96 2.88
N HIS A 33 -11.99 -25.08 3.20
CA HIS A 33 -11.68 -24.70 4.58
C HIS A 33 -12.19 -23.30 4.96
N HIS A 34 -13.05 -22.70 4.12
CA HIS A 34 -13.60 -21.39 4.40
C HIS A 34 -14.80 -21.49 5.38
N PRO A 35 -14.89 -20.67 6.44
CA PRO A 35 -16.00 -20.72 7.40
C PRO A 35 -17.38 -20.55 6.76
N LEU A 36 -17.45 -19.75 5.70
CA LEU A 36 -18.68 -19.48 4.94
C LEU A 36 -18.89 -20.43 3.74
N ARG A 37 -18.18 -21.56 3.67
CA ARG A 37 -18.29 -22.50 2.53
C ARG A 37 -19.75 -22.92 2.29
N GLY A 38 -20.18 -22.88 1.03
CA GLY A 38 -21.54 -23.20 0.61
C GLY A 38 -22.54 -22.06 0.80
N GLN A 39 -22.14 -20.98 1.47
CA GLN A 39 -23.00 -19.82 1.68
C GLN A 39 -23.04 -18.96 0.42
N ARG A 40 -24.26 -18.54 0.08
CA ARG A 40 -24.52 -17.56 -0.98
C ARG A 40 -24.46 -16.15 -0.39
N VAL A 41 -23.56 -15.32 -0.90
CA VAL A 41 -23.30 -13.96 -0.41
C VAL A 41 -23.44 -12.95 -1.54
N GLU A 42 -23.88 -11.74 -1.20
CA GLU A 42 -24.10 -10.68 -2.17
C GLU A 42 -22.78 -9.96 -2.48
N VAL A 43 -22.47 -9.80 -3.75
CA VAL A 43 -21.29 -9.08 -4.21
C VAL A 43 -21.59 -7.59 -4.23
N VAL A 44 -20.76 -6.83 -3.53
CA VAL A 44 -20.80 -5.36 -3.49
C VAL A 44 -19.80 -4.77 -4.48
N ARG A 45 -18.61 -5.36 -4.59
CA ARG A 45 -17.54 -4.84 -5.46
C ARG A 45 -16.45 -5.88 -5.68
N LEU A 46 -15.86 -5.88 -6.88
CA LEU A 46 -14.62 -6.60 -7.16
C LEU A 46 -13.40 -5.69 -6.90
N ARG A 47 -12.47 -6.15 -6.07
CA ARG A 47 -11.14 -5.57 -5.92
C ARG A 47 -10.17 -6.30 -6.84
N ARG A 48 -9.65 -5.60 -7.85
CA ARG A 48 -8.70 -6.14 -8.83
C ARG A 48 -7.26 -6.05 -8.30
N GLY A 49 -6.39 -6.94 -8.76
CA GLY A 49 -4.98 -7.00 -8.38
C GLY A 49 -4.39 -8.40 -8.64
N ARG A 50 -3.15 -8.62 -8.18
CA ARG A 50 -2.48 -9.93 -8.25
C ARG A 50 -3.26 -11.04 -7.51
N ASP A 51 -3.92 -10.68 -6.42
CA ASP A 51 -4.81 -11.54 -5.66
C ASP A 51 -6.17 -10.82 -5.55
N PRO A 52 -7.09 -11.05 -6.51
CA PRO A 52 -8.35 -10.34 -6.56
C PRO A 52 -9.33 -10.88 -5.50
N ASP A 53 -10.10 -9.98 -4.90
CA ASP A 53 -11.10 -10.29 -3.88
C ASP A 53 -12.47 -9.73 -4.24
N LEU A 54 -13.52 -10.42 -3.83
CA LEU A 54 -14.87 -9.90 -3.79
C LEU A 54 -15.15 -9.29 -2.43
N ILE A 55 -15.56 -8.03 -2.44
CA ILE A 55 -16.19 -7.40 -1.28
C ILE A 55 -17.65 -7.83 -1.31
N VAL A 56 -18.07 -8.54 -0.28
CA VAL A 56 -19.41 -9.10 -0.15
C VAL A 56 -20.15 -8.50 1.04
N ARG A 57 -21.48 -8.48 0.97
CA ARG A 57 -22.37 -8.19 2.10
C ARG A 57 -22.82 -9.50 2.71
N LEU A 58 -22.53 -9.67 4.00
CA LEU A 58 -22.96 -10.81 4.81
C LEU A 58 -24.43 -10.62 5.25
N PRO A 59 -25.14 -11.69 5.65
CA PRO A 59 -26.53 -11.60 6.11
C PRO A 59 -26.73 -10.64 7.28
N GLU A 60 -25.73 -10.51 8.16
CA GLU A 60 -25.74 -9.55 9.28
C GLU A 60 -25.50 -8.08 8.85
N GLY A 61 -25.39 -7.81 7.55
CA GLY A 61 -25.16 -6.47 6.99
C GLY A 61 -23.70 -6.00 7.03
N ARG A 62 -22.79 -6.80 7.58
CA ARG A 62 -21.34 -6.52 7.58
C ARG A 62 -20.73 -6.79 6.21
N HIS A 63 -19.63 -6.11 5.91
CA HIS A 63 -18.85 -6.37 4.71
C HIS A 63 -17.64 -7.25 5.02
N ALA A 64 -17.33 -8.15 4.10
CA ALA A 64 -16.14 -8.99 4.16
C ALA A 64 -15.46 -9.05 2.78
N ALA A 65 -14.15 -9.31 2.79
CA ALA A 65 -13.41 -9.65 1.58
C ALA A 65 -13.28 -11.17 1.50
N ILE A 66 -13.58 -11.74 0.34
CA ILE A 66 -13.41 -13.16 0.04
C ILE A 66 -12.59 -13.27 -1.24
N ALA A 67 -11.51 -14.05 -1.20
CA ALA A 67 -10.69 -14.30 -2.38
C ALA A 67 -11.55 -14.78 -3.54
N LEU A 68 -11.37 -14.20 -4.73
CA LEU A 68 -12.17 -14.53 -5.91
C LEU A 68 -12.06 -16.02 -6.24
N SER A 69 -10.86 -16.60 -6.07
CA SER A 69 -10.57 -18.04 -6.21
C SER A 69 -11.31 -18.95 -5.23
N SER A 70 -11.82 -18.39 -4.14
CA SER A 70 -12.61 -19.08 -3.13
C SER A 70 -14.12 -19.01 -3.39
N THR A 71 -14.53 -18.49 -4.54
CA THR A 71 -15.93 -18.36 -4.94
C THR A 71 -16.19 -18.98 -6.31
N ASP A 72 -17.46 -19.20 -6.65
CA ASP A 72 -17.90 -19.59 -8.00
C ASP A 72 -18.02 -18.40 -8.97
N TYR A 73 -17.50 -17.23 -8.59
CA TYR A 73 -17.57 -16.03 -9.40
C TYR A 73 -16.82 -16.21 -10.72
N ALA A 74 -17.58 -16.33 -11.81
CA ALA A 74 -17.07 -16.27 -13.17
C ALA A 74 -17.04 -14.80 -13.63
N PRO A 75 -15.87 -14.14 -13.67
CA PRO A 75 -15.81 -12.78 -14.18
C PRO A 75 -16.27 -12.78 -15.65
N PRO A 76 -17.00 -11.74 -16.10
CA PRO A 76 -17.17 -11.51 -17.53
C PRO A 76 -15.78 -11.49 -18.18
N LEU A 77 -15.62 -12.22 -19.30
CA LEU A 77 -14.35 -12.37 -20.04
C LEU A 77 -13.74 -11.02 -20.51
N GLU A 78 -14.47 -9.92 -20.35
CA GLU A 78 -14.03 -8.58 -20.68
C GLU A 78 -13.13 -7.99 -19.58
N GLY A 79 -11.82 -8.06 -19.82
CA GLY A 79 -10.89 -7.09 -19.26
C GLY A 79 -10.26 -7.46 -17.92
N LEU A 80 -10.03 -8.74 -17.63
CA LEU A 80 -8.95 -9.08 -16.71
C LEU A 80 -7.64 -8.64 -17.39
N PRO A 81 -6.95 -7.60 -16.90
CA PRO A 81 -5.65 -7.26 -17.45
C PRO A 81 -4.76 -8.50 -17.29
N PRO A 82 -3.92 -8.84 -18.28
CA PRO A 82 -2.91 -9.87 -18.06
C PRO A 82 -2.18 -9.52 -16.76
N PRO A 83 -1.82 -10.52 -15.91
CA PRO A 83 -1.10 -10.24 -14.68
C PRO A 83 0.15 -9.45 -15.05
N SER A 84 0.10 -8.14 -14.86
CA SER A 84 1.24 -7.29 -15.19
C SER A 84 2.29 -7.68 -14.17
N ALA A 85 3.46 -8.11 -14.66
CA ALA A 85 4.64 -8.30 -13.84
C ALA A 85 5.20 -6.94 -13.39
N GLU A 86 4.32 -6.00 -13.05
CA GLU A 86 4.70 -4.75 -12.42
C GLU A 86 5.11 -5.11 -11.00
N HIS A 87 6.41 -5.07 -10.78
CA HIS A 87 6.96 -5.16 -9.44
C HIS A 87 6.25 -4.14 -8.56
N LEU A 88 5.69 -4.60 -7.43
CA LEU A 88 5.00 -3.74 -6.45
C LEU A 88 5.85 -2.54 -6.01
N LEU A 89 7.17 -2.69 -6.12
CA LEU A 89 8.17 -1.68 -5.81
C LEU A 89 9.07 -1.45 -7.02
N ASP A 90 9.33 -0.18 -7.33
CA ASP A 90 10.34 0.20 -8.32
C ASP A 90 11.74 -0.15 -7.79
N LEU A 91 12.44 -1.02 -8.50
CA LEU A 91 13.81 -1.43 -8.16
C LEU A 91 14.79 -0.24 -8.18
N GLY A 92 14.57 0.71 -9.09
CA GLY A 92 15.37 1.94 -9.16
C GLY A 92 15.18 2.81 -7.90
N GLY A 93 13.93 2.97 -7.47
CA GLY A 93 13.53 3.66 -6.25
C GLY A 93 14.13 3.02 -5.00
N LEU A 94 14.04 1.70 -4.87
CA LEU A 94 14.65 0.97 -3.74
C LEU A 94 16.16 1.20 -3.66
N ARG A 95 16.85 1.18 -4.81
CA ARG A 95 18.29 1.48 -4.86
C ARG A 95 18.60 2.91 -4.41
N ARG A 96 17.78 3.89 -4.79
CA ARG A 96 17.95 5.29 -4.36
C ARG A 96 17.73 5.46 -2.86
N VAL A 97 16.77 4.75 -2.27
CA VAL A 97 16.54 4.76 -0.82
C VAL A 97 17.76 4.23 -0.07
N LEU A 98 18.36 3.12 -0.52
CA LEU A 98 19.59 2.58 0.07
C LEU A 98 20.75 3.60 0.03
N GLN A 99 20.96 4.24 -1.13
CA GLN A 99 22.00 5.27 -1.29
C GLN A 99 21.79 6.47 -0.35
N LEU A 100 20.54 6.84 -0.06
CA LEU A 100 20.23 7.91 0.87
C LEU A 100 20.56 7.49 2.32
N LEU A 101 20.18 6.28 2.71
CA LEU A 101 20.46 5.75 4.04
C LEU A 101 21.97 5.65 4.31
N GLU A 102 22.75 5.21 3.32
CA GLU A 102 24.23 5.17 3.41
C GLU A 102 24.82 6.55 3.65
N ARG A 103 24.34 7.58 2.94
CA ARG A 103 24.80 8.97 3.13
C ARG A 103 24.46 9.51 4.52
N ILE A 104 23.29 9.17 5.05
CA ILE A 104 22.89 9.57 6.40
C ILE A 104 23.78 8.88 7.43
N ALA A 105 24.04 7.58 7.26
CA ALA A 105 24.91 6.81 8.15
C ALA A 105 26.36 7.34 8.16
N GLN A 106 26.89 7.72 7.00
CA GLN A 106 28.24 8.29 6.87
C GLN A 106 28.35 9.71 7.47
N ARG A 107 27.23 10.42 7.60
CA ARG A 107 27.19 11.77 8.17
C ARG A 107 27.04 11.76 9.70
N ALA A 108 26.79 10.61 10.31
CA ALA A 108 26.88 10.49 11.76
C ALA A 108 28.36 10.64 12.16
N PRO A 109 28.77 11.72 12.84
CA PRO A 109 30.12 11.81 13.35
C PRO A 109 30.31 10.71 14.40
N SER A 110 31.34 9.89 14.24
CA SER A 110 31.87 9.06 15.32
C SER A 110 32.42 9.99 16.40
N GLY A 111 31.54 10.41 17.31
CA GLY A 111 31.90 11.14 18.51
C GLY A 111 32.82 10.29 19.40
N SER A 112 33.86 10.94 19.91
CA SER A 112 34.83 10.49 20.92
C SER A 112 36.03 9.66 20.44
N ALA A 113 36.93 10.31 19.72
CA ALA A 113 38.36 10.12 19.95
C ALA A 113 38.97 11.50 20.22
N ASP A 114 38.64 12.06 21.37
CA ASP A 114 39.46 13.12 21.97
C ASP A 114 39.95 12.57 23.30
N GLY A 115 41.15 11.99 23.24
CA GLY A 115 41.85 11.50 24.42
C GLY A 115 42.29 12.69 25.23
N ASP A 116 41.66 12.88 26.39
CA ASP A 116 42.05 13.83 27.42
C ASP A 116 43.46 13.48 27.96
N PRO A 117 44.51 14.31 27.75
CA PRO A 117 45.79 14.13 28.41
C PRO A 117 45.81 14.97 29.70
N THR A 118 44.91 14.67 30.64
CA THR A 118 44.97 15.29 31.98
C THR A 118 45.20 14.21 33.03
N ARG A 119 46.42 13.65 33.07
CA ARG A 119 46.92 12.95 34.26
C ARG A 119 47.93 13.82 34.98
N THR A 120 47.38 14.52 35.97
CA THR A 120 47.99 15.25 37.08
C THR A 120 49.12 14.47 37.78
N ALA A 121 50.09 15.24 38.28
CA ALA A 121 51.39 14.91 38.88
C ALA A 121 51.43 13.79 39.94
N PRO A 122 52.63 13.27 40.27
CA PRO A 122 52.95 12.82 41.62
C PRO A 122 53.64 13.94 42.41
N GLN A 123 53.00 14.38 43.49
CA GLN A 123 53.73 14.85 44.67
C GLN A 123 54.57 13.68 45.17
N ASP A 124 55.85 13.89 45.46
CA ASP A 124 56.47 13.19 46.56
C ASP A 124 57.46 14.07 47.32
N SER A 125 57.44 13.86 48.63
CA SER A 125 58.04 14.66 49.67
C SER A 125 59.48 14.23 49.93
N ARG A 126 60.40 15.16 50.23
CA ARG A 126 61.15 15.30 51.50
C ARG A 126 62.38 16.21 51.35
#